data_AF-A0A2N6UHD0-F1
#
_entry.id   AF-A0A2N6UHD0-F1
#
_cell.length_a   1.000
_cell.length_b   1.000
_cell.length_c   1.000
_cell.angle_alpha   90.00
_cell.angle_beta   90.00
_cell.angle_gamma   90.00
#
_symmetry.space_group_name_H-M   'P 1'
#
loop_
_entity.id
_entity.type
_entity.pdbx_description
1 polymer ?
#
loop_
_entity_poly.entity_id
_entity_poly.type
_entity_poly.pdbx_seq_one_letter_code
_entity_poly.pdbx_strand_id
1 'polypeptide(L)'
;MKKLQYKDGKIFENERMTYKLEGKYNVLRPSGKLVARFKIKNLFSLRGKKQAVIGNLKIEKMKDEPISQAKIINRQVRLIENGENLSLIKEDEFLANFNFGENTLEIYEDEGLAVAIFFALKKLGEK
;
A
#
# COMPACT_ATOMS: atom_id res chain seq x y z
N MET A 1 -2.98 14.41 11.02
CA MET A 1 -2.94 12.95 10.81
C MET A 1 -4.31 12.48 10.38
N LYS A 2 -4.41 11.72 9.27
CA LYS A 2 -5.67 11.14 8.81
C LYS A 2 -5.67 9.65 9.12
N LYS A 3 -6.72 9.16 9.79
CA LYS A 3 -6.93 7.74 10.03
C LYS A 3 -7.96 7.21 9.03
N LEU A 4 -7.53 6.25 8.24
CA LEU A 4 -8.28 5.68 7.14
C LEU A 4 -8.53 4.19 7.38
N GLN A 5 -9.69 3.69 7.00
CA GLN A 5 -10.08 2.28 7.15
C GLN A 5 -10.29 1.63 5.79
N TYR A 6 -9.76 0.44 5.57
CA TYR A 6 -9.97 -0.30 4.33
C TYR A 6 -11.13 -1.29 4.45
N LYS A 7 -11.99 -1.35 3.45
CA LYS A 7 -13.06 -2.33 3.34
C LYS A 7 -13.48 -2.49 1.89
N ASP A 8 -13.62 -3.72 1.40
CA ASP A 8 -14.16 -4.06 0.08
C ASP A 8 -13.51 -3.29 -1.09
N GLY A 9 -12.18 -3.17 -1.11
CA GLY A 9 -11.47 -2.45 -2.18
C GLY A 9 -11.58 -0.93 -2.11
N LYS A 10 -12.10 -0.40 -1.01
CA LYS A 10 -12.34 1.03 -0.75
C LYS A 10 -11.67 1.43 0.56
N ILE A 11 -11.35 2.71 0.66
CA ILE A 11 -10.86 3.33 1.90
C ILE A 11 -11.85 4.40 2.33
N PHE A 12 -12.10 4.43 3.64
CA PHE A 12 -13.05 5.32 4.29
C PHE A 12 -12.35 6.22 5.31
N GLU A 13 -12.81 7.45 5.42
CA GLU A 13 -12.48 8.40 6.49
C GLU A 13 -13.79 8.76 7.18
N ASN A 14 -13.92 8.47 8.48
CA ASN A 14 -15.16 8.68 9.24
C ASN A 14 -16.40 8.13 8.49
N GLU A 15 -16.33 6.85 8.07
CA GLU A 15 -17.37 6.13 7.32
C GLU A 15 -17.69 6.67 5.91
N ARG A 16 -17.12 7.81 5.51
CA ARG A 16 -17.24 8.35 4.16
C ARG A 16 -16.20 7.70 3.26
N MET A 17 -16.62 7.17 2.11
CA MET A 17 -15.68 6.67 1.11
C MET A 17 -14.77 7.81 0.65
N THR A 18 -13.46 7.61 0.75
CA THR A 18 -12.42 8.61 0.41
C THR A 18 -11.53 8.15 -0.74
N TYR A 19 -11.32 6.84 -0.88
CA TYR A 19 -10.60 6.28 -2.03
C TYR A 19 -11.20 4.95 -2.48
N LYS A 20 -11.04 4.64 -3.76
CA LYS A 20 -11.42 3.35 -4.35
C LYS A 20 -10.46 2.94 -5.45
N LEU A 21 -10.33 1.65 -5.69
CA LEU A 21 -9.62 1.10 -6.84
C LEU A 21 -10.55 1.03 -8.05
N GLU A 22 -10.12 1.49 -9.23
CA GLU A 22 -10.96 1.55 -10.44
C GLU A 22 -10.26 1.06 -11.72
N GLY A 23 -10.78 -0.04 -12.29
CA GLY A 23 -10.29 -0.65 -13.54
C GLY A 23 -8.90 -1.30 -13.39
N LYS A 24 -7.89 -0.74 -14.07
CA LYS A 24 -6.47 -1.01 -13.75
C LYS A 24 -6.20 -0.56 -12.30
N TYR A 25 -5.03 -0.83 -11.71
CA TYR A 25 -4.76 -0.41 -10.32
C TYR A 25 -4.60 1.12 -10.18
N ASN A 26 -5.71 1.84 -10.36
CA ASN A 26 -5.85 3.27 -10.20
C ASN A 26 -6.55 3.50 -8.87
N VAL A 27 -5.90 4.22 -7.98
CA VAL A 27 -6.53 4.74 -6.76
C VAL A 27 -7.16 6.06 -7.12
N LEU A 28 -8.48 6.16 -6.97
CA LEU A 28 -9.25 7.37 -7.25
C LEU A 28 -9.92 7.87 -5.98
N ARG A 29 -10.05 9.20 -5.86
CA ARG A 29 -11.02 9.81 -4.95
C ARG A 29 -12.46 9.60 -5.47
N PRO A 30 -13.50 9.74 -4.64
CA PRO A 30 -14.90 9.74 -5.06
C PRO A 30 -15.19 10.72 -6.20
N SER A 31 -14.47 11.85 -6.25
CA SER A 31 -14.58 12.84 -7.32
C SER A 31 -14.03 12.38 -8.68
N GLY A 32 -13.41 11.20 -8.76
CA GLY A 32 -12.72 10.70 -9.96
C GLY A 32 -11.27 11.18 -10.09
N LYS A 33 -10.79 12.07 -9.21
CA LYS A 33 -9.38 12.52 -9.20
C LYS A 33 -8.46 11.32 -8.96
N LEU A 34 -7.51 11.12 -9.88
CA LEU A 34 -6.45 10.12 -9.76
C LEU A 34 -5.51 10.49 -8.62
N VAL A 35 -5.35 9.57 -7.69
CA VAL A 35 -4.41 9.66 -6.57
C VAL A 35 -3.11 8.95 -6.92
N ALA A 36 -3.22 7.73 -7.47
CA ALA A 36 -2.07 6.97 -7.93
C ALA A 36 -2.47 5.96 -9.01
N ARG A 37 -1.53 5.64 -9.90
CA ARG A 37 -1.66 4.56 -10.88
C ARG A 37 -0.49 3.61 -10.72
N PHE A 38 -0.79 2.33 -10.65
CA PHE A 38 0.21 1.29 -10.56
C PHE A 38 -0.14 0.08 -11.42
N LYS A 39 0.85 -0.76 -11.67
CA LYS A 39 0.65 -2.04 -12.37
C LYS A 39 1.23 -3.11 -11.48
N ILE A 40 0.37 -3.98 -10.95
CA ILE A 40 0.84 -5.25 -10.40
C ILE A 40 1.13 -6.13 -11.60
N LYS A 41 2.42 -6.35 -11.87
CA LYS A 41 2.86 -7.39 -12.80
C LYS A 41 3.27 -8.58 -11.95
N ASN A 42 2.56 -9.69 -12.08
CA ASN A 42 3.11 -10.99 -11.69
C ASN A 42 4.24 -11.31 -12.67
N LEU A 43 5.45 -10.85 -12.36
CA LEU A 43 6.67 -11.05 -13.14
C LEU A 43 7.16 -12.50 -12.96
N PHE A 44 6.38 -13.48 -13.43
CA PHE A 44 6.66 -14.92 -13.39
C PHE A 44 6.93 -15.53 -11.99
N SER A 45 6.41 -16.73 -11.74
CA SER A 45 6.65 -17.49 -10.52
C SER A 45 7.97 -18.29 -10.60
N LEU A 46 9.11 -17.63 -10.82
CA LEU A 46 10.36 -18.30 -10.48
C LEU A 46 10.52 -18.20 -8.95
N ARG A 47 10.29 -19.32 -8.26
CA ARG A 47 10.50 -19.48 -6.81
C ARG A 47 9.55 -18.67 -5.91
N GLY A 48 8.27 -18.57 -6.30
CA GLY A 48 7.23 -18.08 -5.38
C GLY A 48 7.30 -16.60 -5.01
N LYS A 49 7.83 -15.71 -5.87
CA LYS A 49 7.92 -14.28 -5.58
C LYS A 49 6.72 -13.49 -6.13
N LYS A 50 6.12 -12.60 -5.33
CA LYS A 50 5.08 -11.64 -5.77
C LYS A 50 5.66 -10.21 -5.80
N GLN A 51 5.34 -9.43 -6.84
CA GLN A 51 5.83 -8.05 -7.00
C GLN A 51 4.72 -7.09 -7.42
N ALA A 52 4.75 -5.87 -6.89
CA ALA A 52 3.93 -4.74 -7.31
C ALA A 52 4.81 -3.55 -7.67
N VAL A 53 4.41 -2.78 -8.69
CA VAL A 53 5.16 -1.58 -9.11
C VAL A 53 4.23 -0.36 -9.12
N ILE A 54 4.56 0.66 -8.33
CA ILE A 54 3.84 1.92 -8.16
C ILE A 54 4.70 3.07 -8.68
N GLY A 55 4.39 3.63 -9.86
CA GLY A 55 5.30 4.57 -10.51
C GLY A 55 6.69 3.94 -10.71
N ASN A 56 7.72 4.52 -10.07
CA ASN A 56 9.08 3.99 -10.05
C ASN A 56 9.38 3.08 -8.85
N LEU A 57 8.45 2.92 -7.91
CA LEU A 57 8.61 2.07 -6.73
C LEU A 57 8.28 0.62 -7.03
N LYS A 58 9.15 -0.27 -6.60
CA LYS A 58 9.03 -1.72 -6.72
C LYS A 58 8.94 -2.31 -5.32
N ILE A 59 7.83 -3.00 -5.08
CA ILE A 59 7.52 -3.70 -3.84
C ILE A 59 7.57 -5.20 -4.13
N GLU A 60 8.17 -5.97 -3.24
CA GLU A 60 8.26 -7.42 -3.36
C GLU A 60 8.00 -8.14 -2.03
N LYS A 61 7.42 -9.35 -2.11
CA LYS A 61 7.42 -10.32 -1.01
C LYS A 61 7.51 -11.74 -1.54
N MET A 62 7.96 -12.68 -0.71
CA MET A 62 7.80 -14.10 -1.02
C MET A 62 6.35 -14.54 -0.78
N LYS A 63 5.86 -15.49 -1.56
CA LYS A 63 4.46 -15.98 -1.52
C LYS A 63 4.09 -16.47 -0.13
N ASP A 64 5.00 -17.22 0.49
CA ASP A 64 4.79 -17.91 1.77
C ASP A 64 5.13 -17.03 2.99
N GLU A 65 5.72 -15.85 2.78
CA GLU A 65 5.98 -14.88 3.84
C GLU A 65 4.73 -14.03 4.14
N PRO A 66 4.56 -13.53 5.38
CA PRO A 66 3.51 -12.58 5.67
C PRO A 66 3.74 -11.26 4.91
N ILE A 67 2.67 -10.47 4.78
CA ILE A 67 2.71 -9.18 4.08
C ILE A 67 3.65 -8.16 4.75
N SER A 68 3.86 -8.28 6.07
CA SER A 68 4.77 -7.42 6.83
C SER A 68 6.23 -7.58 6.41
N GLN A 69 6.59 -8.71 5.79
CA GLN A 69 7.93 -8.96 5.24
C GLN A 69 8.12 -8.38 3.83
N ALA A 70 7.14 -7.66 3.29
CA ALA A 70 7.28 -6.98 2.01
C ALA A 70 8.39 -5.91 2.08
N LYS A 71 9.17 -5.80 1.00
CA LYS A 71 10.29 -4.86 0.88
C LYS A 71 10.09 -3.92 -0.29
N ILE A 72 10.49 -2.66 -0.11
CA ILE A 72 10.61 -1.67 -1.18
C ILE A 72 12.06 -1.73 -1.68
N ILE A 73 12.24 -2.02 -2.96
CA ILE A 73 13.57 -2.32 -3.54
C ILE A 73 14.28 -1.06 -4.02
N ASN A 74 13.54 -0.03 -4.45
CA ASN A 74 14.13 1.09 -5.21
C ASN A 74 13.49 2.44 -4.88
N ARG A 75 13.90 3.01 -3.74
CA ARG A 75 13.85 4.43 -3.37
C ARG A 75 14.59 4.58 -2.04
N GLN A 76 14.77 5.81 -1.59
CA GLN A 76 15.04 6.11 -0.17
C GLN A 76 13.81 5.88 0.73
N VAL A 77 12.84 5.06 0.30
CA VAL A 77 11.61 4.73 1.03
C VAL A 77 11.74 3.30 1.52
N ARG A 78 11.45 3.06 2.80
CA ARG A 78 11.60 1.76 3.46
C ARG A 78 10.35 1.43 4.27
N LEU A 79 10.14 0.13 4.48
CA LEU A 79 9.12 -0.39 5.38
C LEU A 79 9.81 -0.88 6.65
N ILE A 80 9.29 -0.50 7.82
CA ILE A 80 9.77 -0.95 9.13
C ILE A 80 8.61 -1.63 9.85
N GLU A 81 8.80 -2.89 10.21
CA GLU A 81 7.84 -3.66 11.01
C GLU A 81 8.00 -3.30 12.48
N ASN A 82 6.88 -2.96 13.13
CA ASN A 82 6.81 -2.53 14.52
C ASN A 82 5.61 -3.23 15.20
N GLY A 83 5.79 -4.52 15.52
CA GLY A 83 4.70 -5.36 16.04
C GLY A 83 3.62 -5.61 14.97
N GLU A 84 2.38 -5.21 15.24
CA GLU A 84 1.25 -5.37 14.29
C GLU A 84 1.23 -4.30 13.17
N ASN A 85 2.15 -3.33 13.26
CA ASN A 85 2.21 -2.16 12.41
C ASN A 85 3.36 -2.25 11.41
N LEU A 86 3.16 -1.68 10.23
CA LEU A 86 4.19 -1.49 9.23
C LEU A 86 4.29 0.01 8.90
N SER A 87 5.40 0.61 9.29
CA SER A 87 5.67 2.03 9.07
C SER A 87 6.37 2.25 7.74
N LEU A 88 5.92 3.25 6.98
CA LEU A 88 6.53 3.72 5.75
C LEU A 88 7.39 4.95 6.06
N ILE A 89 8.70 4.85 5.79
CA ILE A 89 9.67 5.91 6.12
C ILE A 89 10.41 6.34 4.86
N LYS A 90 10.66 7.64 4.71
CA LYS A 90 11.50 8.21 3.66
C LYS A 90 12.44 9.24 4.26
N GLU A 91 13.75 9.11 4.04
CA GLU A 91 14.73 10.13 4.51
C GLU A 91 14.55 10.45 6.01
N ASP A 92 14.28 9.41 6.82
CA ASP A 92 13.99 9.48 8.27
C ASP A 92 12.65 10.13 8.67
N GLU A 93 11.83 10.53 7.70
CA GLU A 93 10.45 11.00 7.93
C GLU A 93 9.43 9.87 7.86
N PHE A 94 8.53 9.81 8.84
CA PHE A 94 7.37 8.91 8.82
C PHE A 94 6.34 9.43 7.83
N LEU A 95 6.06 8.66 6.77
CA LEU A 95 5.04 9.00 5.79
C LEU A 95 3.68 8.45 6.20
N ALA A 96 3.64 7.18 6.60
CA ALA A 96 2.41 6.51 6.99
C ALA A 96 2.67 5.31 7.90
N ASN A 97 1.62 4.86 8.58
CA ASN A 97 1.62 3.65 9.38
C ASN A 97 0.43 2.76 9.00
N PHE A 98 0.68 1.48 8.75
CA PHE A 98 -0.33 0.50 8.36
C PHE A 98 -0.52 -0.51 9.49
N ASN A 99 -1.70 -0.52 10.11
CA ASN A 99 -2.08 -1.61 11.01
C ASN A 99 -2.82 -2.67 10.20
N PHE A 100 -2.20 -3.84 10.03
CA PHE A 100 -2.82 -4.91 9.23
C PHE A 100 -3.95 -5.63 9.98
N GLY A 101 -3.87 -5.73 11.30
CA GLY A 101 -4.87 -6.36 12.15
C GLY A 101 -6.17 -5.56 12.19
N GLU A 102 -6.08 -4.26 12.41
CA GLU A 102 -7.23 -3.34 12.40
C GLU A 102 -7.64 -2.89 10.99
N ASN A 103 -6.81 -3.19 9.99
CA ASN A 103 -7.02 -2.79 8.60
C ASN A 103 -7.10 -1.25 8.45
N THR A 104 -6.26 -0.54 9.22
CA THR A 104 -6.20 0.92 9.26
C THR A 104 -4.90 1.46 8.67
N LEU A 105 -4.99 2.66 8.10
CA LEU A 105 -3.92 3.41 7.48
C LEU A 105 -3.89 4.81 8.12
N GLU A 106 -2.80 5.13 8.81
CA GLU A 106 -2.55 6.46 9.34
C GLU A 106 -1.58 7.20 8.42
N ILE A 107 -1.98 8.36 7.94
CA ILE A 107 -1.19 9.18 7.02
C ILE A 107 -0.68 10.41 7.77
N TYR A 108 0.64 10.57 7.74
CA TYR A 108 1.36 11.73 8.24
C TYR A 108 1.72 12.66 7.07
N GLU A 109 2.34 12.09 6.03
CA GLU A 109 2.85 12.82 4.86
C GLU A 109 2.63 12.04 3.55
N ASP A 110 2.65 12.76 2.42
CA ASP A 110 2.50 12.22 1.05
C ASP A 110 1.35 11.19 0.92
N GLU A 111 0.13 11.67 1.14
CA GLU A 111 -1.10 10.88 1.13
C GLU A 111 -1.24 9.98 -0.10
N GLY A 112 -0.89 10.49 -1.28
CA GLY A 112 -1.04 9.74 -2.53
C GLY A 112 -0.13 8.53 -2.60
N LEU A 113 1.13 8.70 -2.19
CA LEU A 113 2.10 7.62 -2.13
C LEU A 113 1.72 6.58 -1.07
N ALA A 114 1.37 7.02 0.14
CA ALA A 114 1.00 6.16 1.24
C ALA A 114 -0.21 5.27 0.90
N VAL A 115 -1.28 5.86 0.38
CA VAL A 115 -2.48 5.13 -0.04
C VAL A 115 -2.13 4.13 -1.14
N ALA A 116 -1.32 4.52 -2.13
CA ALA A 116 -0.94 3.63 -3.22
C ALA A 116 -0.19 2.38 -2.73
N ILE A 117 0.80 2.58 -1.85
CA ILE A 117 1.61 1.50 -1.28
C ILE A 117 0.71 0.57 -0.47
N PHE A 118 -0.16 1.11 0.38
CA PHE A 118 -1.08 0.32 1.18
C PHE A 118 -2.01 -0.56 0.32
N PHE A 119 -2.64 -0.01 -0.72
CA PHE A 119 -3.47 -0.79 -1.64
C PHE A 119 -2.67 -1.88 -2.36
N ALA A 120 -1.46 -1.58 -2.84
CA ALA A 120 -0.62 -2.55 -3.51
C ALA A 120 -0.22 -3.69 -2.58
N LEU A 121 0.15 -3.37 -1.33
CA LEU A 121 0.44 -4.35 -0.29
C LEU A 121 -0.79 -5.24 -0.07
N LYS A 122 -1.97 -4.67 0.20
CA LYS A 122 -3.21 -5.45 0.42
C LYS A 122 -3.50 -6.40 -0.75
N LYS A 123 -3.34 -5.94 -2.00
CA LYS A 123 -3.49 -6.80 -3.18
C LYS A 123 -2.43 -7.90 -3.30
N LEU A 124 -1.20 -7.70 -2.84
CA LEU A 124 -0.19 -8.78 -2.77
C LEU A 124 -0.55 -9.86 -1.73
N GLY A 125 -1.32 -9.50 -0.70
CA GLY A 125 -1.80 -10.38 0.36
C GLY A 125 -3.02 -11.23 0.00
N GLU A 126 -3.80 -10.85 -1.01
CA GLU A 126 -4.92 -11.65 -1.50
C GLU A 126 -4.40 -12.98 -2.11
N LYS A 127 -5.03 -14.10 -1.75
CA LYS A 127 -4.71 -15.45 -2.23
C LYS A 127 -5.41 -15.74 -3.55
#